data_AF-A0A2Z2N3R8-F1
#
_entry.id   AF-A0A2Z2N3R8-F1
#
_cell.length_a   1.000
_cell.length_b   1.000
_cell.length_c   1.000
_cell.angle_alpha   90.00
_cell.angle_beta   90.00
_cell.angle_gamma   90.00
#
_symmetry.space_group_name_H-M   'P 1'
#
loop_
_entity.id
_entity.type
_entity.pdbx_description
1 polymer ?
#
loop_
_entity_poly.entity_id
_entity_poly.type
_entity_poly.pdbx_seq_one_letter_code
_entity_poly.pdbx_strand_id
1 'polypeptide(L)'
;MRSTDGLLSDKHFQLLAFLITSARGCVDEPKLYGPLRLLDAASRLIEIMEDEGKASGEVLRLRGLVEEAIDVLMYDQEEFVRLTDELSRELARIIRDQKT
;
A
#
# COMPACT_ATOMS: atom_id res chain seq x y z
N MET A 1 -26.38 -11.51 17.39
CA MET A 1 -25.46 -10.41 17.01
C MET A 1 -24.05 -10.98 17.13
N ARG A 2 -23.28 -11.12 16.04
CA ARG A 2 -21.84 -11.35 16.19
C ARG A 2 -21.27 -10.07 16.82
N SER A 3 -20.44 -10.20 17.84
CA SER A 3 -19.86 -9.02 18.50
C SER A 3 -19.12 -8.18 17.46
N THR A 4 -19.46 -6.90 17.38
CA THR A 4 -18.82 -5.89 16.52
C THR A 4 -17.39 -5.59 16.96
N ASP A 5 -17.03 -5.96 18.19
CA ASP A 5 -15.71 -5.66 18.76
C ASP A 5 -14.58 -6.35 17.98
N GLY A 6 -14.83 -7.57 17.47
CA GLY A 6 -13.86 -8.28 16.64
C GLY A 6 -13.67 -7.68 15.25
N LEU A 7 -14.68 -6.97 14.72
CA LEU A 7 -14.64 -6.42 13.37
C LEU A 7 -13.78 -5.17 13.29
N LEU A 8 -13.82 -4.31 14.32
CA LEU A 8 -13.00 -3.08 14.36
C LEU A 8 -11.50 -3.38 14.53
N SER A 9 -11.15 -4.51 15.15
CA SER A 9 -9.77 -4.98 15.27
C SER A 9 -9.27 -5.77 14.06
N ASP A 10 -10.15 -6.15 13.13
CA ASP A 10 -9.78 -6.93 11.96
C ASP A 10 -9.03 -6.04 10.95
N LYS A 11 -7.77 -6.36 10.66
CA LYS A 11 -6.93 -5.56 9.77
C LYS A 11 -7.44 -5.53 8.32
N HIS A 12 -8.12 -6.58 7.84
CA HIS A 12 -8.76 -6.58 6.52
C HIS A 12 -9.95 -5.63 6.49
N PHE A 13 -10.75 -5.62 7.56
CA PHE A 13 -11.85 -4.66 7.68
C PHE A 13 -11.34 -3.22 7.76
N GLN A 14 -10.25 -2.98 8.49
CA GLN A 14 -9.60 -1.67 8.55
C GLN A 14 -9.09 -1.23 7.17
N LEU A 15 -8.47 -2.14 6.39
CA LEU A 15 -8.06 -1.85 5.01
C LEU A 15 -9.26 -1.58 4.09
N LEU A 16 -10.35 -2.34 4.21
CA LEU A 16 -11.59 -2.10 3.47
C LEU A 16 -12.17 -0.71 3.78
N ALA A 17 -12.24 -0.35 5.06
CA ALA A 17 -12.71 0.96 5.50
C ALA A 17 -11.82 2.06 4.90
N PHE A 18 -10.49 1.91 5.02
CA PHE A 18 -9.53 2.84 4.45
C PHE A 18 -9.73 3.04 2.95
N LEU A 19 -9.87 1.97 2.17
CA LEU A 19 -10.07 2.03 0.72
C LEU A 19 -11.34 2.79 0.34
N ILE A 20 -12.46 2.51 1.02
CA ILE A 20 -13.75 3.15 0.73
C ILE A 20 -13.72 4.64 1.08
N THR A 21 -13.20 5.00 2.25
CA THR A 21 -13.11 6.40 2.66
C THR A 21 -12.11 7.17 1.80
N SER A 22 -10.99 6.52 1.44
CA SER A 22 -9.99 7.07 0.51
C SER A 22 -10.57 7.35 -0.87
N ALA A 23 -11.37 6.44 -1.41
CA ALA A 23 -12.01 6.64 -2.71
C ALA A 23 -12.89 7.89 -2.73
N ARG A 24 -13.67 8.14 -1.67
CA ARG A 24 -14.47 9.36 -1.56
C ARG A 24 -13.59 10.60 -1.45
N GLY A 25 -12.57 10.60 -0.59
CA GLY A 25 -11.69 11.76 -0.42
C GLY A 25 -10.97 12.16 -1.71
N CYS A 26 -10.56 11.18 -2.53
CA CYS A 26 -9.82 11.43 -3.77
C CYS A 26 -10.59 12.24 -4.81
N VAL A 27 -11.91 12.34 -4.69
CA VAL A 27 -12.74 13.13 -5.61
C VAL A 27 -12.49 14.63 -5.48
N ASP A 28 -12.22 15.11 -4.26
CA ASP A 28 -12.08 16.55 -3.97
C ASP A 28 -10.63 16.96 -3.65
N GLU A 29 -9.72 15.98 -3.49
CA GLU A 29 -8.32 16.17 -3.10
C GLU A 29 -7.36 16.33 -4.30
N PRO A 30 -6.10 16.77 -4.08
CA PRO A 30 -5.10 16.85 -5.14
C PRO A 30 -4.91 15.52 -5.86
N LYS A 31 -4.67 15.56 -7.18
CA LYS A 31 -4.59 14.36 -8.04
C LYS A 31 -3.61 13.29 -7.53
N LEU A 32 -2.48 13.70 -6.95
CA LEU A 32 -1.46 12.77 -6.45
C LEU A 32 -1.85 12.05 -5.15
N TYR A 33 -2.91 12.49 -4.47
CA TYR A 33 -3.40 11.80 -3.26
C TYR A 33 -4.07 10.47 -3.59
N GLY A 34 -4.58 10.29 -4.82
CA GLY A 34 -5.05 8.99 -5.32
C GLY A 34 -3.91 7.95 -5.30
N PRO A 35 -2.83 8.16 -6.06
CA PRO A 35 -1.63 7.34 -6.00
C PRO A 35 -1.07 7.15 -4.58
N LEU A 36 -1.00 8.22 -3.77
CA LEU A 36 -0.56 8.14 -2.37
C LEU A 36 -1.39 7.14 -1.57
N ARG A 37 -2.72 7.19 -1.67
CA ARG A 37 -3.63 6.27 -0.96
C ARG A 37 -3.54 4.84 -1.46
N LEU A 38 -3.24 4.64 -2.74
CA LEU A 38 -2.96 3.30 -3.27
C LEU A 38 -1.68 2.73 -2.65
N LEU A 39 -0.65 3.56 -2.47
CA LEU A 39 0.59 3.17 -1.80
C LEU A 39 0.39 2.91 -0.30
N ASP A 40 -0.34 3.75 0.43
CA ASP A 40 -0.68 3.50 1.83
C ASP A 40 -1.49 2.18 1.98
N ALA A 41 -2.48 1.96 1.11
CA ALA A 41 -3.21 0.69 1.05
C ALA A 41 -2.29 -0.50 0.76
N ALA A 42 -1.30 -0.35 -0.12
CA ALA A 42 -0.33 -1.40 -0.43
C ALA A 42 0.56 -1.71 0.78
N SER A 43 1.06 -0.70 1.50
CA SER A 43 1.84 -0.91 2.73
C SER A 43 1.04 -1.67 3.79
N ARG A 44 -0.22 -1.26 4.04
CA ARG A 44 -1.15 -1.95 4.95
C ARG A 44 -1.44 -3.38 4.52
N LEU A 45 -1.63 -3.62 3.22
CA LEU A 45 -1.84 -4.97 2.69
C LEU A 45 -0.60 -5.85 2.93
N ILE A 46 0.60 -5.32 2.72
CA ILE A 46 1.83 -6.07 2.99
C ILE A 46 1.97 -6.38 4.49
N GLU A 47 1.60 -5.46 5.37
CA GLU A 47 1.57 -5.72 6.82
C GLU A 47 0.58 -6.85 7.18
N ILE A 48 -0.61 -6.87 6.56
CA ILE A 48 -1.56 -7.98 6.74
C ILE A 48 -0.96 -9.29 6.23
N MET A 49 -0.31 -9.26 5.05
CA MET A 49 0.37 -10.45 4.51
C MET A 49 1.50 -10.94 5.43
N GLU A 50 2.22 -10.02 6.09
CA GLU A 50 3.27 -10.34 7.05
C GLU A 50 2.70 -11.06 8.28
N ASP A 51 1.65 -10.51 8.89
CA ASP A 51 0.97 -11.13 10.04
C ASP A 51 0.43 -12.53 9.72
N GLU A 52 0.00 -12.74 8.48
CA GLU A 52 -0.50 -14.03 8.00
C GLU A 52 0.59 -15.00 7.53
N GLY A 53 1.87 -14.61 7.60
CA GLY A 53 3.01 -15.42 7.16
C GLY A 53 3.10 -15.60 5.65
N LYS A 54 2.51 -14.69 4.87
CA LYS A 54 2.45 -14.70 3.40
C LYS A 54 3.44 -13.73 2.75
N ALA A 55 4.05 -12.81 3.50
CA ALA A 55 5.04 -11.87 2.97
C ALA A 55 6.43 -12.50 2.90
N SER A 56 7.05 -12.52 1.71
CA SER A 56 8.46 -12.88 1.57
C SER A 56 9.36 -11.70 1.94
N GLY A 57 10.65 -11.96 2.16
CA GLY A 57 11.62 -10.87 2.41
C GLY A 57 11.71 -9.86 1.27
N GLU A 58 11.41 -10.25 0.03
CA GLU A 58 11.32 -9.32 -1.12
C GLU A 58 10.11 -8.41 -1.03
N VAL A 59 8.96 -8.95 -0.62
CA VAL A 59 7.72 -8.19 -0.41
C VAL A 59 7.89 -7.19 0.74
N LEU A 60 8.57 -7.58 1.82
CA LEU A 60 8.88 -6.66 2.93
C LEU A 60 9.84 -5.53 2.50
N ARG A 61 10.82 -5.81 1.64
CA ARG A 61 11.66 -4.76 1.04
C ARG A 61 10.87 -3.83 0.12
N LEU A 62 9.94 -4.37 -0.67
CA LEU A 62 9.04 -3.57 -1.49
C LEU A 62 8.21 -2.62 -0.64
N ARG A 63 7.72 -3.05 0.54
CA ARG A 63 7.02 -2.17 1.50
C ARG A 63 7.89 -1.00 1.95
N GLY A 64 9.17 -1.22 2.23
CA GLY A 64 10.09 -0.12 2.58
C GLY A 64 10.18 0.95 1.49
N LEU A 65 10.24 0.55 0.22
CA LEU A 65 10.21 1.48 -0.92
C LEU A 65 8.85 2.20 -1.05
N VAL A 66 7.74 1.53 -0.72
CA VAL A 66 6.41 2.15 -0.67
C VAL A 66 6.38 3.25 0.38
N GLU A 67 6.91 3.00 1.58
CA GLU A 67 6.96 3.96 2.68
C GLU A 67 7.85 5.16 2.34
N GLU A 68 9.00 4.93 1.70
CA GLU A 68 9.87 6.01 1.18
C GLU A 68 9.12 6.90 0.17
N ALA A 69 8.39 6.29 -0.78
CA ALA A 69 7.61 7.05 -1.75
C ALA A 69 6.52 7.91 -1.08
N ILE A 70 5.82 7.37 -0.09
CA ILE A 70 4.80 8.11 0.69
C ILE A 70 5.42 9.35 1.35
N ASP A 71 6.57 9.19 1.99
CA ASP A 71 7.26 10.29 2.69
C ASP A 71 7.74 11.39 1.73
N VAL A 72 8.19 11.01 0.53
CA VAL A 72 8.77 11.94 -0.44
C VAL A 72 7.74 12.89 -1.06
N LEU A 73 6.47 12.47 -1.20
CA LEU A 73 5.46 13.23 -1.96
C LEU A 73 5.29 14.68 -1.48
N MET A 74 5.47 14.92 -0.18
CA MET A 74 5.31 16.26 0.40
C MET A 74 6.46 17.21 0.06
N TYR A 75 7.59 16.68 -0.39
CA TYR A 75 8.82 17.44 -0.65
C TYR A 75 9.19 17.46 -2.13
N ASP A 76 8.93 16.36 -2.85
CA ASP A 76 9.30 16.21 -4.26
C ASP A 76 8.28 15.31 -5.01
N GLN A 77 7.45 15.95 -5.84
CA GLN A 77 6.43 15.24 -6.63
C GLN A 77 7.01 14.51 -7.83
N GLU A 78 8.14 14.98 -8.39
CA GLU A 78 8.79 14.30 -9.52
C GLU A 78 9.46 13.01 -9.02
N GLU A 79 10.11 13.10 -7.86
CA GLU A 79 10.67 11.94 -7.18
C GLU A 79 9.59 10.92 -6.81
N PHE A 80 8.45 11.37 -6.28
CA PHE A 80 7.31 10.50 -6.01
C PHE A 80 6.90 9.69 -7.24
N VAL A 81 6.76 10.33 -8.40
CA VAL A 81 6.41 9.64 -9.64
C VAL A 81 7.51 8.65 -10.04
N ARG A 82 8.78 9.03 -9.93
CA ARG A 82 9.91 8.13 -10.22
C ARG A 82 9.88 6.87 -9.34
N LEU A 83 9.60 7.03 -8.05
CA LEU A 83 9.49 5.91 -7.12
C LEU A 83 8.29 5.01 -7.44
N THR A 84 7.16 5.56 -7.95
CA THR A 84 6.03 4.73 -8.42
C THR A 84 6.39 3.86 -9.63
N ASP A 85 7.25 4.35 -10.52
CA ASP A 85 7.79 3.55 -11.63
C ASP A 85 8.74 2.46 -11.12
N GLU A 86 9.56 2.78 -10.11
CA GLU A 86 10.48 1.83 -9.49
C GLU A 86 9.75 0.70 -8.76
N LEU A 87 8.70 1.03 -7.98
CA LEU A 87 7.82 0.07 -7.35
C LEU A 87 7.23 -0.93 -8.36
N SER A 88 6.80 -0.42 -9.52
CA SER A 88 6.29 -1.28 -10.61
C SER A 88 7.36 -2.23 -11.15
N ARG A 89 8.60 -1.74 -11.30
CA ARG A 89 9.75 -2.56 -11.73
C ARG A 89 10.13 -3.62 -10.70
N GLU A 90 10.18 -3.26 -9.41
CA GLU A 90 10.48 -4.22 -8.34
C GLU A 90 9.43 -5.31 -8.25
N LEU A 91 8.14 -4.94 -8.30
CA LEU A 91 7.05 -5.92 -8.32
C LEU A 91 7.17 -6.88 -9.52
N ALA A 92 7.52 -6.36 -10.71
CA ALA A 92 7.74 -7.19 -11.88
C ALA A 92 8.92 -8.16 -11.72
N ARG A 93 10.01 -7.75 -11.04
CA ARG A 93 11.14 -8.64 -10.72
C ARG A 93 10.70 -9.78 -9.79
N ILE A 94 9.99 -9.46 -8.71
CA ILE A 94 9.44 -10.45 -7.79
C ILE A 94 8.60 -11.47 -8.56
N ILE A 95 7.67 -11.01 -9.40
CA ILE A 95 6.81 -11.90 -10.20
C ILE A 95 7.63 -12.81 -11.14
N ARG A 96 8.66 -12.27 -11.78
CA ARG A 96 9.53 -13.05 -12.69
C ARG A 96 10.30 -14.13 -11.94
N ASP A 97 10.86 -13.78 -10.79
CA ASP A 97 11.75 -14.66 -10.04
C ASP A 97 10.96 -15.82 -9.37
N GLN A 98 9.65 -15.67 -9.17
CA GLN A 98 8.73 -16.75 -8.76
C GLN A 98 8.34 -17.72 -9.88
N LYS A 99 8.61 -17.38 -11.16
CA LYS A 99 8.28 -18.24 -12.32
C LYS A 99 9.45 -19.13 -12.76
N THR A 100 10.57 -19.06 -12.06
CA THR A 100 11.80 -19.83 -12.32
C THR A 100 11.86 -21.01 -11.37
#